data_AF-A0A925VKQ2-F1
#
_entry.id   AF-A0A925VKQ2-F1
#
_cell.length_a   1.000
_cell.length_b   1.000
_cell.length_c   1.000
_cell.angle_alpha   90.00
_cell.angle_beta   90.00
_cell.angle_gamma   90.00
#
_symmetry.space_group_name_H-M   'P 1'
#
loop_
_entity.id
_entity.type
_entity.pdbx_description
1 polymer ?
#
loop_
_entity_poly.entity_id
_entity_poly.type
_entity_poly.pdbx_seq_one_letter_code
_entity_poly.pdbx_strand_id
1 'polypeptide(L)' 'MAQKNAHCSYCGAPFAAAAPWPRRCAACGNTSYLNPLPVAVVLVPVGGGVLLVRRAIPPQQGTLALPG' A
#
# COMPACT_ATOMS: atom_id res chain seq x y z
N MET A 1 17.46 -0.98 -4.45
CA MET A 1 16.32 -1.04 -3.50
C MET A 1 15.90 -2.50 -3.38
N ALA A 2 15.71 -3.03 -2.17
CA ALA A 2 15.23 -4.41 -2.01
C ALA A 2 13.79 -4.53 -2.57
N GLN A 3 13.49 -5.63 -3.24
CA GLN A 3 12.15 -5.88 -3.76
C GLN A 3 11.15 -6.02 -2.59
N LYS A 4 10.08 -5.22 -2.61
CA LYS A 4 9.01 -5.33 -1.60
C LYS A 4 8.43 -6.75 -1.61
N ASN A 5 8.22 -7.32 -0.43
CA ASN A 5 7.67 -8.67 -0.23
C ASN A 5 8.55 -9.81 -0.81
N ALA A 6 9.87 -9.64 -0.80
CA ALA A 6 10.81 -10.68 -1.24
C ALA A 6 10.98 -11.85 -0.25
N HIS A 7 10.61 -11.65 1.01
CA HIS A 7 10.81 -12.63 2.10
C HIS A 7 9.47 -13.05 2.74
N CYS A 8 9.44 -14.27 3.26
CA CYS A 8 8.32 -14.78 4.04
C CYS A 8 8.18 -14.00 5.35
N SER A 9 7.00 -13.43 5.60
CA SER A 9 6.70 -12.69 6.84
C SER A 9 6.67 -13.58 8.08
N TYR A 10 6.61 -14.91 7.92
CA TYR A 10 6.58 -15.86 9.04
C TYR A 10 7.98 -16.30 9.47
N CYS A 11 8.92 -16.50 8.54
CA CYS A 11 10.25 -17.07 8.86
C CYS A 11 11.46 -16.35 8.23
N GLY A 12 11.26 -15.31 7.43
CA GLY A 12 12.34 -14.54 6.79
C GLY A 12 12.99 -15.20 5.56
N ALA A 13 12.69 -16.47 5.26
CA ALA A 13 13.22 -17.15 4.08
C ALA A 13 12.84 -16.40 2.79
N PRO A 14 13.75 -16.27 1.81
CA PRO A 14 13.43 -15.64 0.53
C PRO A 14 12.41 -16.47 -0.25
N PHE A 15 11.48 -15.80 -0.93
CA PHE A 15 10.63 -16.44 -1.94
C PHE A 15 11.40 -16.63 -3.25
N ALA A 16 11.00 -17.62 -4.05
CA ALA A 16 11.46 -17.73 -5.43
C ALA A 16 11.11 -16.45 -6.22
N ALA A 17 12.02 -16.03 -7.10
CA ALA A 17 11.79 -14.87 -7.95
C ALA A 17 10.49 -15.05 -8.76
N ALA A 18 9.71 -13.98 -8.87
CA ALA A 18 8.45 -13.94 -9.62
C ALA A 18 7.37 -14.97 -9.21
N ALA A 19 7.43 -15.55 -7.99
CA ALA A 19 6.36 -16.43 -7.51
C ALA A 19 4.98 -15.70 -7.54
N PRO A 20 3.92 -16.31 -8.11
CA PRO A 20 2.60 -15.71 -8.15
C PRO A 20 2.00 -15.64 -6.75
N TRP A 21 1.07 -14.71 -6.53
CA TRP A 21 0.28 -14.64 -5.29
C TRP A 21 -0.97 -15.52 -5.41
N PRO A 22 -1.42 -16.17 -4.32
CA PRO A 22 -0.75 -16.28 -3.03
C PRO A 22 0.51 -17.17 -3.09
N ARG A 23 1.51 -16.85 -2.25
CA ARG A 23 2.80 -17.54 -2.23
C ARG A 23 2.89 -18.50 -1.06
N ARG A 24 3.23 -19.76 -1.33
CA ARG A 24 3.57 -20.73 -0.27
C ARG A 24 5.09 -20.72 -0.03
N CYS A 25 5.52 -20.62 1.22
CA CYS A 25 6.93 -20.66 1.59
C CYS A 25 7.46 -22.10 1.56
N ALA A 26 8.55 -22.35 0.82
CA ALA A 26 9.20 -23.66 0.77
C ALA A 26 9.90 -24.05 2.08
N ALA A 27 10.27 -23.09 2.92
CA ALA A 27 10.98 -23.35 4.18
C ALA A 27 10.05 -23.71 5.35
N CYS A 28 8.94 -22.96 5.52
CA CYS A 28 8.04 -23.15 6.67
C CYS A 28 6.62 -23.57 6.29
N GLY A 29 6.30 -23.69 5.00
CA GLY A 29 5.00 -24.16 4.51
C GLY A 29 3.84 -23.16 4.59
N ASN A 30 4.00 -22.02 5.28
CA ASN A 30 2.97 -20.98 5.40
C ASN A 30 2.67 -20.29 4.06
N THR A 31 1.43 -19.82 3.92
CA THR A 31 0.96 -19.06 2.75
C THR A 31 0.89 -17.57 3.07
N SER A 32 1.48 -16.75 2.22
CA SER A 32 1.39 -15.29 2.26
C SER A 32 0.49 -14.78 1.13
N TYR A 33 -0.34 -13.79 1.42
CA TYR A 33 -1.25 -13.15 0.48
C TYR A 33 -0.82 -11.69 0.26
N LEU A 34 -1.11 -11.15 -0.92
CA LEU A 34 -1.00 -9.72 -1.16
C LEU A 34 -2.38 -9.09 -0.96
N ASN A 35 -2.56 -8.41 0.15
CA ASN A 35 -3.84 -7.78 0.47
C ASN A 35 -3.91 -6.38 -0.18
N PRO A 36 -5.04 -6.02 -0.81
CA PRO A 36 -5.28 -4.64 -1.20
C PRO A 36 -5.31 -3.74 0.05
N LEU A 37 -4.84 -2.50 -0.09
CA LEU A 37 -4.95 -1.49 0.96
C LEU A 37 -6.14 -0.59 0.67
N PRO A 38 -7.24 -0.68 1.44
CA PRO A 38 -8.39 0.21 1.25
C PRO A 38 -8.02 1.64 1.66
N VAL A 39 -8.52 2.61 0.90
CA VAL A 39 -8.39 4.05 1.18
C VAL A 39 -9.78 4.67 1.04
N ALA A 40 -10.13 5.57 1.95
CA ALA A 40 -11.37 6.33 1.92
C ALA A 40 -11.06 7.81 1.68
N VAL A 41 -11.87 8.47 0.86
CA VAL A 41 -11.75 9.89 0.55
C VAL A 41 -13.07 10.56 0.89
N VAL A 42 -13.01 11.75 1.50
CA VAL A 42 -14.20 12.46 1.97
C VAL A 42 -14.37 13.82 1.30
N LEU A 43 -15.62 14.17 1.00
CA LEU A 43 -16.03 15.52 0.66
C LEU A 43 -16.57 16.18 1.92
N VAL A 44 -15.94 17.26 2.37
CA VAL A 44 -16.38 18.02 3.55
C VAL A 44 -16.89 19.39 3.09
N PRO A 45 -18.21 19.62 3.02
CA PRO A 45 -18.75 20.93 2.65
C PRO A 45 -18.45 21.98 3.72
N VAL A 46 -18.10 23.20 3.29
CA VAL A 46 -17.89 24.35 4.19
C VAL A 46 -18.48 25.59 3.51
N GLY A 47 -19.58 26.13 4.07
CA GLY A 47 -20.34 27.19 3.42
C GLY A 47 -20.80 26.77 2.02
N GLY A 48 -20.43 27.54 0.99
CA GLY A 48 -20.69 27.22 -0.42
C GLY A 48 -19.57 26.43 -1.13
N GLY A 49 -18.56 25.94 -0.40
CA GLY A 49 -17.40 25.24 -0.96
C GLY A 49 -17.13 23.87 -0.34
N VAL A 50 -15.97 23.28 -0.66
CA VAL A 50 -15.49 22.01 -0.09
C VAL A 50 -14.07 22.18 0.49
N LEU A 51 -13.78 21.50 1.59
CA LEU A 51 -12.45 21.46 2.19
C LEU A 51 -11.47 20.69 1.28
N LEU A 52 -10.32 21.30 1.03
CA LEU A 52 -9.20 20.69 0.31
C LEU A 52 -7.92 20.76 1.17
N VAL A 53 -7.02 19.81 0.96
CA VAL A 53 -5.66 19.82 1.54
C VAL A 53 -4.63 20.15 0.47
N ARG A 54 -3.56 20.88 0.84
CA ARG A 54 -2.38 21.04 -0.02
C ARG A 54 -1.36 19.97 0.32
N ARG A 55 -1.03 19.13 -0.66
CA ARG A 55 -0.13 17.99 -0.47
C ARG A 55 1.29 18.46 -0.13
N ALA A 56 1.85 17.98 0.97
CA ALA A 56 3.21 18.34 1.40
C ALA A 56 4.29 17.31 1.02
N ILE A 57 3.90 16.17 0.43
CA ILE A 57 4.79 15.02 0.16
C ILE A 57 4.72 14.63 -1.33
N PRO A 58 5.87 14.30 -1.97
CA PRO A 58 5.90 13.76 -3.33
C PRO A 58 5.03 12.50 -3.50
N PRO A 59 4.64 12.13 -4.73
CA PRO A 59 5.05 12.68 -6.02
C PRO A 59 4.33 13.99 -6.42
N GLN A 60 3.16 14.27 -5.84
CA GLN A 60 2.30 15.40 -6.22
C GLN A 60 2.31 16.48 -5.14
N GLN A 61 3.49 16.93 -4.72
CA GLN A 61 3.61 17.97 -3.69
C GLN A 61 3.13 19.32 -4.25
N GLY A 62 2.47 20.12 -3.41
CA GLY A 62 1.96 21.44 -3.75
C GLY A 62 0.57 21.45 -4.38
N THR A 63 0.05 20.32 -4.88
CA THR A 63 -1.29 20.24 -5.47
C THR A 63 -2.39 20.16 -4.41
N LEU A 64 -3.64 20.46 -4.81
CA LEU A 64 -4.82 20.29 -3.97
C LEU A 64 -5.35 18.86 -4.08
N ALA A 65 -5.84 18.32 -2.98
CA ALA A 65 -6.50 17.01 -2.91
C ALA A 65 -7.66 17.03 -1.92
N LEU A 66 -8.55 16.04 -2.04
CA LEU A 66 -9.55 15.75 -1.01
C LEU A 66 -8.85 15.12 0.22
N PRO A 67 -9.37 15.32 1.44
CA PRO A 67 -8.90 14.60 2.61
C PRO A 67 -9.13 13.08 2.47
N GLY A 68 -8.09 12.31 2.75
CA GLY A 68 -8.08 10.84 2.62
C GLY A 68 -6.74 10.30 2.13
#